data_AF-A0A699UNT4-F1
#
_entry.id   AF-A0A699UNT4-F1
#
_cell.length_a   1.000
_cell.length_b   1.000
_cell.length_c   1.000
_cell.angle_alpha   90.00
_cell.angle_beta   90.00
_cell.angle_gamma   90.00
#
_symmetry.space_group_name_H-M   'P 1'
#
loop_
_entity.id
_entity.type
_entity.pdbx_description
1 polymer ?
#
loop_
_entity_poly.entity_id
_entity_poly.type
_entity_poly.pdbx_seq_one_letter_code
_entity_poly.pdbx_strand_id
1 'polypeptide(L)'
;MDWLANYQAVIVCAEKIVRIPWENETLIIHDFPEVFPEDLPGLPPIRPVEFQIDLVPSATPVARAPYRLAPSVMKELAEQLKELSDKGFIRPRSSPWGAPVLFVKKKDGSFRMCIDYRELN
;
A
#
# COMPACT_ATOMS: atom_id res chain seq x y z
N MET A 1 -10.96 -10.88 -14.14
CA MET A 1 -9.64 -11.54 -14.25
C MET A 1 -9.72 -12.83 -15.06
N ASP A 2 -10.93 -13.30 -15.35
CA ASP A 2 -11.20 -14.55 -16.07
C ASP A 2 -10.52 -14.61 -17.44
N TRP A 3 -10.31 -13.46 -18.10
CA TRP A 3 -9.59 -13.41 -19.37
C TRP A 3 -8.13 -13.89 -19.24
N LEU A 4 -7.38 -13.46 -18.21
CA LEU A 4 -5.98 -13.88 -18.04
C LEU A 4 -5.89 -15.40 -17.87
N ALA A 5 -6.82 -15.98 -17.12
CA ALA A 5 -6.91 -17.42 -16.92
C ALA A 5 -7.31 -18.15 -18.21
N ASN A 6 -8.32 -17.64 -18.93
CA ASN A 6 -8.82 -18.23 -20.18
C ASN A 6 -7.76 -18.26 -21.29
N TYR A 7 -6.88 -17.25 -21.32
CA TYR A 7 -5.82 -17.14 -22.33
C TYR A 7 -4.46 -17.64 -21.81
N GLN A 8 -4.38 -18.24 -20.62
CA GLN A 8 -3.11 -18.65 -20.00
C GLN A 8 -2.05 -17.53 -20.01
N ALA A 9 -2.49 -16.29 -19.83
CA ALA A 9 -1.64 -15.12 -19.90
C ALA A 9 -0.69 -15.08 -18.70
N VAL A 10 0.58 -14.77 -18.96
CA VAL A 10 1.64 -14.64 -17.95
C VAL A 10 2.02 -13.18 -17.81
N ILE A 11 1.86 -12.65 -16.59
CA ILE A 11 2.29 -11.30 -16.25
C ILE A 11 3.74 -11.35 -15.75
N VAL A 12 4.65 -10.66 -16.44
CA VAL A 12 6.05 -10.55 -16.05
C VAL A 12 6.27 -9.17 -15.45
N CYS A 13 6.06 -9.05 -14.13
CA CYS A 13 6.08 -7.75 -13.45
C CYS A 13 7.43 -7.02 -13.54
N ALA A 14 8.55 -7.74 -13.54
CA ALA A 14 9.89 -7.14 -13.62
C ALA A 14 10.14 -6.42 -14.95
N GLU A 15 9.55 -6.94 -16.03
CA GLU A 15 9.64 -6.39 -17.38
C GLU A 15 8.44 -5.49 -17.71
N LYS A 16 7.43 -5.41 -16.82
CA LYS A 16 6.16 -4.71 -17.03
C LYS A 16 5.43 -5.16 -18.32
N ILE A 17 5.49 -6.46 -18.64
CA ILE A 17 4.84 -7.04 -19.83
C ILE A 17 3.81 -8.11 -19.49
N VAL A 18 2.89 -8.34 -20.43
CA VAL A 18 1.97 -9.48 -20.41
C VAL A 18 2.22 -10.35 -21.63
N ARG A 19 2.45 -11.65 -21.42
CA ARG A 19 2.63 -12.66 -22.46
C ARG A 19 1.34 -13.44 -22.62
N ILE A 20 0.82 -13.52 -23.83
CA ILE A 20 -0.41 -14.25 -24.14
C ILE A 20 -0.10 -15.30 -25.20
N PRO A 21 -0.21 -16.60 -24.89
CA PRO A 21 -0.20 -17.66 -25.88
C PRO A 21 -1.31 -17.45 -26.91
N TRP A 22 -0.94 -17.41 -28.19
CA TRP A 22 -1.89 -17.31 -29.30
C TRP A 22 -1.49 -18.30 -30.38
N GLU A 23 -2.24 -19.39 -30.49
CA GLU A 23 -1.92 -20.51 -31.38
C GLU A 23 -0.49 -21.05 -31.14
N ASN A 24 0.42 -20.84 -32.10
CA ASN A 24 1.83 -21.27 -32.04
C ASN A 24 2.78 -20.11 -31.68
N GLU A 25 2.26 -18.93 -31.37
CA GLU A 25 3.03 -17.73 -31.07
C GLU A 25 2.74 -17.21 -29.65
N THR A 26 3.53 -16.25 -29.21
CA THR A 26 3.32 -15.52 -27.95
C THR A 26 3.23 -14.05 -28.25
N LEU A 27 2.05 -13.47 -28.00
CA LEU A 27 1.87 -12.03 -28.06
C LEU A 27 2.47 -11.41 -26.81
N ILE A 28 3.36 -10.43 -26.99
CA ILE A 28 3.93 -9.64 -25.90
C ILE A 28 3.32 -8.27 -25.97
N ILE A 29 2.57 -7.90 -24.93
CA ILE A 29 2.00 -6.57 -24.84
C ILE A 29 2.86 -5.76 -23.84
N HIS A 30 3.41 -4.67 -24.36
CA HIS A 30 4.11 -3.63 -23.60
C HIS A 30 3.13 -2.54 -23.14
N ASP A 31 3.56 -1.69 -22.21
CA ASP A 31 2.87 -0.45 -21.82
C ASP A 31 1.41 -0.63 -21.36
N PHE A 32 1.24 -1.30 -20.22
CA PHE A 32 -0.01 -1.25 -19.44
C PHE A 32 0.11 -0.27 -18.27
N PRO A 33 0.01 1.05 -18.49
CA PRO A 33 0.16 2.04 -17.42
C PRO A 33 -0.94 1.92 -16.35
N GLU A 34 -2.10 1.35 -16.68
CA GLU A 34 -3.18 1.08 -15.72
C GLU A 34 -2.84 -0.08 -14.75
N VAL A 35 -2.02 -1.04 -15.20
CA VAL A 35 -1.63 -2.23 -14.42
C VAL A 35 -0.30 -2.01 -13.71
N PHE A 36 0.62 -1.27 -14.34
CA PHE A 36 1.96 -0.97 -13.83
C PHE A 36 2.23 0.54 -13.74
N PRO A 37 1.40 1.30 -13.00
CA PRO A 37 1.66 2.72 -12.83
C PRO A 37 2.92 2.94 -11.98
N GLU A 38 3.64 4.05 -12.23
CA GLU A 38 4.80 4.43 -11.41
C GLU A 38 4.41 4.82 -9.98
N ASP A 39 3.17 5.30 -9.80
CA ASP A 39 2.58 5.64 -8.51
C ASP A 39 1.13 5.17 -8.43
N LEU A 40 0.67 4.84 -7.22
CA LEU A 40 -0.68 4.33 -7.04
C LEU A 40 -1.70 5.47 -7.12
N PRO A 41 -2.74 5.36 -7.97
CA PRO A 41 -3.70 6.44 -8.20
C PRO A 41 -4.67 6.68 -7.03
N GLY A 42 -4.66 5.80 -6.02
CA GLY A 42 -5.52 5.87 -4.85
C GLY A 42 -6.09 4.50 -4.50
N LEU A 43 -7.19 4.49 -3.73
CA LEU A 43 -7.89 3.25 -3.38
C LEU A 43 -8.47 2.57 -4.63
N PRO A 44 -8.47 1.23 -4.68
CA PRO A 44 -9.14 0.50 -5.74
C PRO A 44 -10.67 0.73 -5.68
N PRO A 45 -11.40 0.47 -6.78
CA PRO A 45 -12.86 0.43 -6.76
C PRO A 45 -13.38 -0.47 -5.65
N ILE A 46 -14.54 -0.13 -5.09
CA ILE A 46 -15.23 -0.94 -4.07
C ILE A 46 -15.46 -2.35 -4.62
N ARG A 47 -15.14 -3.36 -3.82
CA ARG A 47 -15.33 -4.78 -4.15
C ARG A 47 -16.29 -5.42 -3.16
N PRO A 48 -16.97 -6.53 -3.52
CA PRO A 48 -17.87 -7.25 -2.61
C PRO A 48 -17.16 -7.85 -1.38
N VAL A 49 -15.84 -8.03 -1.47
CA VAL A 49 -15.02 -8.58 -0.39
C VAL A 49 -14.25 -7.44 0.26
N GLU A 50 -14.46 -7.27 1.57
CA GLU A 50 -13.71 -6.32 2.38
C GLU A 50 -12.64 -7.04 3.19
N PHE A 51 -11.52 -6.35 3.45
CA PHE A 51 -10.49 -6.85 4.34
C PHE A 51 -10.89 -6.58 5.80
N GLN A 52 -11.02 -7.64 6.58
CA GLN A 52 -11.29 -7.57 8.02
C GLN A 52 -10.07 -8.04 8.81
N ILE A 53 -9.80 -7.37 9.92
CA ILE A 53 -8.79 -7.79 10.91
C ILE A 53 -9.53 -8.42 12.08
N ASP A 54 -9.40 -9.73 12.22
CA ASP A 54 -9.97 -10.46 13.35
C ASP A 54 -9.07 -10.32 14.57
N LEU A 55 -9.64 -9.91 15.70
CA LEU A 55 -8.92 -9.78 16.97
C LEU A 55 -8.95 -11.12 17.71
N VAL A 56 -7.88 -11.39 18.47
CA VAL A 56 -7.89 -12.49 19.45
C VAL A 56 -8.98 -12.24 20.51
N PRO A 57 -9.61 -13.30 21.05
CA PRO A 57 -10.59 -13.15 22.12
C PRO A 57 -10.05 -12.31 23.29
N SER A 58 -10.87 -11.41 23.81
CA SER A 58 -10.52 -10.50 24.92
C SER A 58 -9.43 -9.46 24.64
N ALA A 59 -9.07 -9.22 23.37
CA ALA A 59 -8.18 -8.12 23.01
C ALA A 59 -8.73 -6.77 23.50
N THR A 60 -7.89 -6.01 24.22
CA THR A 60 -8.23 -4.66 24.71
C THR A 60 -7.52 -3.59 23.90
N PRO A 61 -8.13 -2.40 23.71
CA PRO A 61 -7.48 -1.32 22.98
C PRO A 61 -6.12 -0.92 23.56
N VAL A 62 -5.15 -0.74 22.67
CA VAL A 62 -3.82 -0.20 23.00
C VAL A 62 -3.61 1.09 22.23
N ALA A 63 -3.26 2.16 22.96
CA ALA A 63 -2.94 3.46 22.39
C ALA A 63 -1.60 3.95 22.97
N ARG A 64 -0.58 4.00 22.12
CA ARG A 64 0.75 4.47 22.49
C ARG A 64 1.02 5.86 21.92
N ALA A 65 1.64 6.71 22.75
CA ALA A 65 1.99 8.06 22.36
C ALA A 65 3.02 8.08 21.20
N PRO A 66 2.92 9.04 20.26
CA PRO A 66 3.93 9.22 19.21
C PRO A 66 5.34 9.42 19.78
N TYR A 67 6.35 8.93 19.06
CA TYR A 67 7.74 9.22 19.39
C TYR A 67 8.05 10.72 19.21
N ARG A 68 9.03 11.23 19.97
CA ARG A 68 9.54 12.60 19.76
C ARG A 68 10.24 12.68 18.41
N LEU A 69 9.82 13.63 17.57
CA LEU A 69 10.39 13.86 16.25
C LEU A 69 11.10 15.21 16.22
N ALA A 70 12.21 15.28 15.50
CA ALA A 70 12.87 16.54 15.20
C ALA A 70 11.99 17.38 14.25
N PRO A 71 12.14 18.72 14.22
CA PRO A 71 11.30 19.58 13.36
C PRO A 71 11.29 19.20 11.88
N SER A 72 12.43 18.78 11.33
CA SER A 72 12.52 18.31 9.93
C SER A 72 11.72 17.04 9.68
N VAL A 73 11.70 16.11 10.64
CA VAL A 73 10.94 14.86 10.55
C VAL A 73 9.44 15.10 10.78
N MET A 74 9.08 16.09 11.60
CA MET A 74 7.68 16.53 11.73
C MET A 74 7.13 17.11 10.43
N LYS A 75 7.96 17.87 9.69
CA LYS A 75 7.57 18.38 8.36
C LYS A 75 7.33 17.23 7.38
N GLU A 76 8.25 16.26 7.33
CA GLU A 76 8.12 15.06 6.50
C GLU A 76 6.85 14.26 6.85
N LEU A 77 6.54 14.12 8.15
CA LEU A 77 5.32 13.47 8.61
C LEU A 77 4.06 14.16 8.07
N ALA A 78 4.00 15.48 8.13
CA ALA A 78 2.86 16.23 7.62
C ALA A 78 2.71 16.07 6.10
N GLU A 79 3.82 16.08 5.35
CA GLU A 79 3.82 15.91 3.90
C GLU A 79 3.33 14.51 3.48
N GLN A 80 3.88 13.43 4.09
CA GLN A 80 3.46 12.06 3.77
C GLN A 80 2.01 11.78 4.22
N LEU A 81 1.56 12.28 5.38
CA LEU A 81 0.17 12.15 5.80
C LEU A 81 -0.79 12.85 4.84
N LYS A 82 -0.42 14.04 4.36
CA LYS A 82 -1.21 14.77 3.36
C LYS A 82 -1.31 13.98 2.06
N GLU A 83 -0.19 13.48 1.55
CA GLU A 83 -0.18 12.68 0.31
C GLU A 83 -1.07 11.42 0.43
N LEU A 84 -0.95 10.68 1.53
CA LEU A 84 -1.78 9.49 1.76
C LEU A 84 -3.27 9.84 1.91
N SER A 85 -3.58 10.99 2.53
CA SER A 85 -4.96 11.47 2.66
C SER A 85 -5.53 11.93 1.32
N ASP A 86 -4.75 12.64 0.50
CA ASP A 86 -5.14 13.12 -0.82
C ASP A 86 -5.41 11.93 -1.78
N LYS A 87 -4.63 10.85 -1.66
CA LYS A 87 -4.85 9.57 -2.38
C LYS A 87 -5.98 8.73 -1.79
N GLY A 88 -6.55 9.13 -0.66
CA GLY A 88 -7.64 8.43 0.02
C GLY A 88 -7.22 7.15 0.76
N PHE A 89 -5.92 6.86 0.89
CA PHE A 89 -5.43 5.67 1.61
C PHE A 89 -5.70 5.74 3.11
N ILE A 90 -5.72 6.96 3.66
CA ILE A 90 -6.02 7.21 5.07
C ILE A 90 -7.08 8.30 5.21
N ARG A 91 -7.72 8.35 6.38
CA ARG A 91 -8.61 9.44 6.78
C ARG A 91 -8.48 9.70 8.27
N PRO A 92 -8.77 10.93 8.75
CA PRO A 92 -8.86 11.20 10.17
C PRO A 92 -9.88 10.27 10.84
N ARG A 93 -9.54 9.74 12.02
CA ARG A 93 -10.43 8.88 12.81
C ARG A 93 -10.19 9.10 14.30
N SER A 94 -11.25 9.06 15.09
CA SER A 94 -11.17 8.89 16.55
C SER A 94 -11.22 7.39 16.87
N SER A 95 -10.19 6.87 17.53
CA SER A 95 -10.00 5.44 17.80
C SER A 95 -9.45 5.23 19.21
N PRO A 96 -9.92 4.22 19.96
CA PRO A 96 -9.30 3.84 21.22
C PRO A 96 -7.97 3.09 21.00
N TRP A 97 -7.67 2.70 19.76
CA TRP A 97 -6.41 2.10 19.33
C TRP A 97 -5.51 3.15 18.68
N GLY A 98 -4.21 3.10 18.96
CA GLY A 98 -3.23 3.99 18.36
C GLY A 98 -1.82 3.42 18.42
N ALA A 99 -1.13 3.44 17.28
CA ALA A 99 0.26 3.01 17.16
C ALA A 99 1.14 4.20 16.76
N PRO A 100 2.37 4.30 17.30
CA PRO A 100 3.25 5.41 16.98
C PRO A 100 3.87 5.22 15.60
N VAL A 101 4.21 6.35 14.98
CA VAL A 101 4.94 6.39 13.71
C VAL A 101 6.43 6.53 13.98
N LEU A 102 7.24 5.80 13.21
CA LEU A 102 8.70 5.93 13.16
C LEU A 102 9.16 6.15 11.72
N PHE A 103 10.33 6.76 11.56
CA PHE A 103 10.92 7.03 10.25
C PHE A 103 12.18 6.22 10.03
N VAL A 104 12.29 5.62 8.85
CA VAL A 104 13.48 4.90 8.39
C VAL A 104 14.10 5.64 7.23
N LYS A 105 15.42 5.86 7.27
CA LYS A 105 16.15 6.44 6.15
C LYS A 105 16.38 5.37 5.07
N LYS A 106 15.93 5.65 3.85
CA LYS A 106 16.19 4.80 2.68
C LYS A 106 17.61 5.02 2.15
N LYS A 107 18.06 4.14 1.26
CA LYS A 107 19.38 4.23 0.60
C LYS A 107 19.58 5.53 -0.18
N ASP A 108 18.51 6.05 -0.78
CA ASP A 108 18.48 7.32 -1.52
C ASP A 108 18.49 8.56 -0.61
N GLY A 109 18.50 8.37 0.71
CA GLY A 109 18.50 9.45 1.71
C GLY A 109 17.11 9.96 2.10
N SER A 110 16.05 9.55 1.40
CA SER A 110 14.67 9.88 1.75
C SER A 110 14.19 9.17 3.02
N PHE A 111 13.14 9.70 3.63
CA PHE A 111 12.50 9.11 4.80
C PHE A 111 11.30 8.26 4.39
N ARG A 112 11.14 7.09 5.01
CA ARG A 112 9.95 6.26 4.89
C ARG A 112 9.20 6.28 6.22
N MET A 113 7.96 6.72 6.20
CA MET A 113 7.04 6.59 7.32
C MET A 113 6.70 5.11 7.53
N CYS A 114 6.90 4.61 8.75
CA CYS A 114 6.51 3.27 9.18
C CYS A 114 5.66 3.35 10.44
N ILE A 115 4.60 2.53 10.52
CA ILE A 115 3.76 2.44 11.70
C ILE A 115 4.26 1.27 12.55
N ASP A 116 4.49 1.52 13.84
CA ASP A 116 4.97 0.53 14.79
C ASP A 116 3.83 -0.35 15.31
N TYR A 117 3.42 -1.33 14.50
CA TYR A 117 2.33 -2.25 14.82
C TYR A 117 2.67 -3.33 15.86
N ARG A 118 3.85 -3.31 16.49
CA ARG A 118 4.31 -4.40 17.38
C ARG A 118 3.41 -4.67 18.59
N GLU A 119 2.72 -3.65 19.11
CA GLU A 119 1.76 -3.83 20.21
C GLU A 119 0.35 -4.18 19.72
N LEU A 120 0.07 -3.99 18.42
CA LEU A 120 -1.21 -4.34 17.80
C LEU A 120 -1.23 -5.78 17.27
N ASN A 121 -0.09 -6.29 16.82
CA ASN A 121 0.09 -7.64 16.30
C ASN A 121 0.43 -8.62 17.43
#